data_AF-A0A8H4XYV0-F1
#
_entry.id   AF-A0A8H4XYV0-F1
#
_cell.length_a   1.000
_cell.length_b   1.000
_cell.length_c   1.000
_cell.angle_alpha   90.00
_cell.angle_beta   90.00
_cell.angle_gamma   90.00
#
_symmetry.space_group_name_H-M   'P 1'
#
loop_
_entity.id
_entity.type
_entity.pdbx_description
1 polymer ?
#
loop_
_entity_poly.entity_id
_entity_poly.type
_entity_poly.pdbx_seq_one_letter_code
_entity_poly.pdbx_strand_id
1 'polypeptide(L)'
;MDWKAALTMSQRYETIQKIQNSLSTTSMSEAIAIEQAAYQISCTQDEYNLACQPTSTPTPPQEASQPEDGEDDSGVRIGSYRNCRPVSEGVTSEVYRSGEKALKVIVAYQNIEPHNPQREAKILKTLRSPCIPLLETFRDQEQQFVLVFPFMPYTLAHLLAKGPLPPVSVRSIFRDILQALKDIHAQGIIHRDIKPSAILLSSPTGPAYLSDFGTAWHPEFSAQAEPVDDKILDIGTGPYRAVEVLFGNKSYGPKVDMWGLGVMLSEAVRDPPDPIFESRAVHEDGNQLGLILSVFKTLGTPTPETWPEAKQFRVAPFELWTIFPPRPWEEILPNVDHEFRDLVSSLVRYNSQRLTAEQVSSSLTLQESHD
;
A
#
# COMPACT_ATOMS: atom_id res chain seq x y z
N MET A 1 -29.42 6.57 -28.61
CA MET A 1 -28.11 7.02 -28.07
C MET A 1 -27.93 6.32 -26.74
N ASP A 2 -26.77 5.72 -26.49
CA ASP A 2 -26.47 5.12 -25.19
C ASP A 2 -26.28 6.24 -24.16
N TRP A 3 -27.27 6.43 -23.29
CA TRP A 3 -27.22 7.48 -22.28
C TRP A 3 -26.10 7.23 -21.26
N LYS A 4 -25.70 5.97 -21.07
CA LYS A 4 -24.59 5.59 -20.17
C LYS A 4 -23.24 6.05 -20.72
N ALA A 5 -23.08 6.02 -22.05
CA ALA A 5 -21.90 6.54 -22.73
C ALA A 5 -21.83 8.08 -22.74
N ALA A 6 -22.96 8.77 -22.55
CA ALA A 6 -23.03 10.23 -22.45
C ALA A 6 -22.85 10.75 -21.01
N LEU A 7 -22.87 9.86 -20.02
CA LEU A 7 -22.78 10.20 -18.60
C LEU A 7 -21.30 10.28 -18.17
N THR A 8 -20.82 11.48 -17.89
CA THR A 8 -19.42 11.69 -17.46
C THR A 8 -19.23 11.35 -15.99
N MET A 9 -18.00 10.99 -15.61
CA MET A 9 -17.65 10.73 -14.20
C MET A 9 -17.91 11.94 -13.30
N SER A 10 -17.71 13.16 -13.81
CA SER A 10 -18.01 14.40 -13.09
C SER A 10 -19.51 14.53 -12.79
N GLN A 11 -20.38 14.17 -13.75
CA GLN A 11 -21.84 14.20 -13.54
C GLN A 11 -22.31 13.14 -12.54
N ARG A 12 -21.73 11.93 -12.57
CA ARG A 12 -22.01 10.88 -11.58
C ARG A 12 -21.59 11.30 -10.18
N TYR A 13 -20.43 11.93 -10.06
CA TYR A 13 -19.92 12.46 -8.80
C TYR A 13 -20.81 13.58 -8.23
N GLU A 14 -21.27 14.52 -9.06
CA GLU A 14 -22.26 15.53 -8.64
C GLU A 14 -23.57 14.91 -8.14
N THR A 15 -24.03 13.82 -8.76
CA THR A 15 -25.21 13.07 -8.32
C THR A 15 -24.99 12.40 -6.96
N ILE A 16 -23.84 11.77 -6.74
CA ILE A 16 -23.46 11.16 -5.46
C ILE A 16 -23.42 12.23 -4.35
N GLN A 17 -22.86 13.41 -4.61
CA GLN A 17 -22.87 14.52 -3.65
C GLN A 17 -24.28 15.01 -3.34
N LYS A 18 -25.19 15.04 -4.33
CA LYS A 18 -26.61 15.41 -4.11
C LYS A 18 -27.33 14.37 -3.25
N ILE A 19 -27.10 13.08 -3.49
CA ILE A 19 -27.65 11.98 -2.68
C ILE A 19 -27.15 12.11 -1.23
N GLN A 20 -25.85 12.30 -1.05
CA GLN A 20 -25.24 12.49 0.27
C GLN A 20 -25.81 13.70 1.03
N ASN A 21 -25.93 14.85 0.37
CA ASN A 21 -26.46 16.07 0.98
C ASN A 21 -27.95 15.97 1.33
N SER A 22 -28.71 15.12 0.64
CA SER A 22 -30.15 15.01 0.82
C SER A 22 -30.59 13.96 1.84
N LEU A 23 -29.79 12.91 2.07
CA LEU A 23 -30.11 11.85 3.02
C LEU A 23 -29.76 12.20 4.48
N SER A 24 -29.02 13.29 4.74
CA SER A 24 -28.50 13.63 6.08
C SER A 24 -27.78 12.47 6.78
N THR A 25 -27.32 11.46 6.02
CA THR A 25 -26.52 10.34 6.50
C THR A 25 -25.05 10.58 6.17
N THR A 26 -24.17 10.26 7.12
CA THR A 26 -22.75 10.65 7.12
C THR A 26 -21.88 9.74 6.24
N SER A 27 -22.47 8.83 5.45
CA SER A 27 -21.70 7.81 4.72
C SER A 27 -21.67 8.06 3.21
N MET A 28 -20.50 8.48 2.72
CA MET A 28 -20.22 8.56 1.27
C MET A 28 -20.42 7.20 0.58
N SER A 29 -20.18 6.08 1.29
CA SER A 29 -20.36 4.74 0.71
C SER A 29 -21.81 4.39 0.44
N GLU A 30 -22.76 4.88 1.26
CA GLU A 30 -24.20 4.70 1.02
C GLU A 30 -24.66 5.48 -0.20
N ALA A 31 -24.19 6.72 -0.35
CA ALA A 31 -24.53 7.54 -1.51
C ALA A 31 -24.00 6.94 -2.82
N ILE A 32 -22.80 6.35 -2.78
CA ILE A 32 -22.22 5.61 -3.92
C ILE A 32 -23.05 4.36 -4.23
N ALA A 33 -23.42 3.56 -3.23
CA ALA A 33 -24.22 2.35 -3.42
C ALA A 33 -25.59 2.66 -4.04
N ILE A 34 -26.23 3.75 -3.62
CA ILE A 34 -27.52 4.22 -4.16
C ILE A 34 -27.38 4.65 -5.62
N GLU A 35 -26.37 5.47 -5.95
CA GLU A 35 -26.13 5.90 -7.33
C GLU A 35 -25.78 4.71 -8.23
N GLN A 36 -24.97 3.76 -7.74
CA GLN A 36 -24.55 2.60 -8.50
C GLN A 36 -25.71 1.64 -8.79
N ALA A 37 -26.60 1.44 -7.81
CA ALA A 37 -27.84 0.69 -8.03
C ALA A 37 -28.75 1.38 -9.06
N ALA A 38 -28.91 2.70 -8.98
CA ALA A 38 -29.67 3.47 -9.97
C ALA A 38 -29.04 3.35 -11.38
N TYR A 39 -27.72 3.48 -11.50
CA TYR A 39 -27.00 3.37 -12.77
C TYR A 39 -27.14 1.98 -13.42
N GLN A 40 -27.20 0.91 -12.62
CA GLN A 40 -27.37 -0.45 -13.10
C GLN A 40 -28.79 -0.75 -13.56
N ILE A 41 -29.79 -0.31 -12.79
CA ILE A 41 -31.20 -0.69 -12.97
C ILE A 41 -31.91 0.19 -14.01
N SER A 42 -31.48 1.43 -14.22
CA SER A 42 -32.13 2.35 -15.16
C SER A 42 -31.84 2.03 -16.63
N CYS A 43 -32.88 2.04 -17.45
CA CYS A 43 -32.83 1.89 -18.91
C CYS A 43 -32.71 3.24 -19.63
N THR A 44 -33.13 4.33 -19.00
CA THR A 44 -33.04 5.71 -19.53
C THR A 44 -32.41 6.69 -18.55
N GLN A 45 -31.92 7.83 -19.05
CA GLN A 45 -31.34 8.89 -18.21
C GLN A 45 -32.38 9.50 -17.25
N ASP A 46 -33.64 9.57 -17.66
CA ASP A 46 -34.72 10.09 -16.83
C ASP A 46 -35.06 9.15 -15.67
N GLU A 47 -35.05 7.83 -15.91
CA GLU A 47 -35.17 6.81 -14.85
C GLU A 47 -34.01 6.87 -13.85
N TYR A 48 -32.78 7.06 -14.34
CA TYR A 48 -31.59 7.22 -13.50
C TYR A 48 -31.69 8.47 -12.62
N ASN A 49 -32.09 9.60 -13.20
CA ASN A 49 -32.27 10.85 -12.47
C ASN A 49 -33.38 10.74 -11.40
N LEU A 50 -34.46 10.01 -11.70
CA LEU A 50 -35.57 9.79 -10.76
C LEU A 50 -35.18 8.84 -9.63
N ALA A 51 -34.43 7.77 -9.92
CA ALA A 51 -33.94 6.82 -8.92
C ALA A 51 -32.90 7.44 -7.97
N CYS A 52 -32.20 8.48 -8.42
CA CYS A 52 -31.26 9.25 -7.59
C CYS A 52 -31.95 10.37 -6.78
N GLN A 53 -33.26 10.57 -6.89
CA GLN A 53 -33.99 11.55 -6.08
C GLN A 53 -34.50 10.94 -4.77
N PRO A 54 -34.34 11.64 -3.63
CA PRO A 54 -34.84 11.17 -2.35
C PRO A 54 -36.37 11.28 -2.33
N THR A 55 -37.07 10.17 -2.51
CA THR A 55 -38.50 10.06 -2.15
C THR A 55 -38.62 9.29 -0.84
N SER A 56 -39.30 9.92 0.10
CA SER A 56 -39.59 9.41 1.43
C SER A 56 -40.45 8.15 1.37
N THR A 57 -39.85 6.99 1.67
CA THR A 57 -40.17 5.99 2.71
C THR A 57 -39.87 4.57 2.20
N PRO A 58 -39.00 3.79 2.88
CA PRO A 58 -39.02 2.34 2.77
C PRO A 58 -39.98 1.74 3.81
N THR A 59 -40.91 0.91 3.34
CA THR A 59 -41.67 -0.05 4.13
C THR A 59 -40.69 -1.03 4.80
N PRO A 60 -40.84 -1.40 6.09
CA PRO A 60 -39.87 -2.25 6.77
C PRO A 60 -39.97 -3.70 6.28
N PRO A 61 -38.85 -4.37 5.94
CA PRO A 61 -38.81 -5.82 5.90
C PRO A 61 -38.82 -6.36 7.32
N GLN A 62 -39.66 -7.37 7.54
CA GLN A 62 -39.84 -8.12 8.78
C GLN A 62 -38.50 -8.63 9.34
N GLU A 63 -38.42 -8.63 10.68
CA GLU A 63 -37.41 -9.34 11.46
C GLU A 63 -37.29 -10.79 10.97
N ALA A 64 -36.18 -11.09 10.31
CA ALA A 64 -35.68 -12.45 10.19
C ALA A 64 -34.74 -12.69 11.37
N SER A 65 -35.20 -13.58 12.24
CA SER A 65 -34.50 -14.25 13.32
C SER A 65 -33.00 -14.47 13.09
N GLN A 66 -32.23 -14.28 14.16
CA GLN A 66 -30.83 -14.69 14.31
C GLN A 66 -30.62 -16.10 13.74
N PRO A 67 -29.60 -16.36 12.91
CA PRO A 67 -29.17 -17.72 12.68
C PRO A 67 -28.37 -18.17 13.90
N GLU A 68 -28.93 -19.18 14.58
CA GLU A 68 -28.19 -20.13 15.40
C GLU A 68 -27.02 -20.72 14.61
N ASP A 69 -25.95 -21.10 15.32
CA ASP A 69 -24.76 -21.75 14.78
C ASP A 69 -25.11 -22.95 13.88
N GLY A 70 -25.07 -22.72 12.57
CA GLY A 70 -25.18 -23.74 11.53
C GLY A 70 -24.08 -23.51 10.50
N GLU A 71 -23.28 -24.53 10.22
CA GLU A 71 -22.30 -24.57 9.13
C GLU A 71 -23.02 -24.38 7.78
N ASP A 72 -23.16 -23.14 7.31
CA ASP A 72 -23.58 -22.85 5.94
C ASP A 72 -22.35 -22.62 5.03
N ASP A 73 -22.27 -23.43 3.98
CA ASP A 73 -21.17 -23.54 3.02
C ASP A 73 -21.27 -22.43 1.95
N SER A 74 -21.34 -21.17 2.37
CA SER A 74 -21.76 -20.02 1.56
C SER A 74 -20.62 -19.25 0.86
N GLY A 75 -19.45 -19.87 0.65
CA GLY A 75 -18.34 -19.20 -0.04
C GLY A 75 -18.41 -19.32 -1.57
N VAL A 76 -17.90 -18.32 -2.28
CA VAL A 76 -17.88 -18.30 -3.76
C VAL A 76 -16.90 -19.36 -4.29
N ARG A 77 -17.14 -19.86 -5.50
CA ARG A 77 -16.21 -20.75 -6.20
C ARG A 77 -15.33 -19.95 -7.17
N ILE A 78 -14.01 -20.06 -7.06
CA ILE A 78 -13.04 -19.40 -7.94
C ILE A 78 -12.15 -20.48 -8.56
N GLY A 79 -12.36 -20.77 -9.84
CA GLY A 79 -11.70 -21.90 -10.53
C GLY A 79 -12.00 -23.25 -9.86
N SER A 80 -10.95 -23.95 -9.43
CA SER A 80 -11.04 -25.22 -8.67
C SER A 80 -11.27 -25.02 -7.16
N TYR A 81 -11.09 -23.80 -6.64
CA TYR A 81 -11.21 -23.48 -5.23
C TYR A 81 -12.67 -23.25 -4.84
N ARG A 82 -13.06 -23.88 -3.73
CA ARG A 82 -14.40 -23.77 -3.15
C ARG A 82 -14.34 -22.95 -1.85
N ASN A 83 -15.50 -22.47 -1.41
CA ASN A 83 -15.67 -21.83 -0.12
C ASN A 83 -14.77 -20.59 0.03
N CYS A 84 -14.62 -19.84 -1.07
CA CYS A 84 -13.80 -18.64 -1.10
C CYS A 84 -14.53 -17.52 -0.36
N ARG A 85 -13.94 -17.02 0.72
CA ARG A 85 -14.48 -15.92 1.53
C ARG A 85 -13.67 -14.64 1.29
N PRO A 86 -14.29 -13.47 1.11
CA PRO A 86 -13.55 -12.23 0.91
C PRO A 86 -12.70 -11.89 2.14
N VAL A 87 -11.50 -11.37 1.90
CA VAL A 87 -10.52 -10.97 2.93
C VAL A 87 -10.21 -9.49 2.83
N SER A 88 -9.96 -9.01 1.61
CA SER A 88 -9.60 -7.61 1.37
C SER A 88 -9.96 -7.22 -0.06
N GLU A 89 -10.33 -5.96 -0.23
CA GLU A 89 -10.53 -5.33 -1.52
C GLU A 89 -9.42 -4.30 -1.76
N GLY A 90 -8.95 -4.18 -3.00
CA GLY A 90 -7.94 -3.21 -3.40
C GLY A 90 -8.22 -2.69 -4.80
N VAL A 91 -7.50 -1.64 -5.19
CA VAL A 91 -7.74 -0.89 -6.45
C VAL A 91 -7.73 -1.79 -7.69
N THR A 92 -6.85 -2.80 -7.72
CA THR A 92 -6.66 -3.67 -8.89
C THR A 92 -7.08 -5.12 -8.66
N SER A 93 -7.34 -5.50 -7.42
CA SER A 93 -7.56 -6.90 -7.04
C SER A 93 -8.39 -7.06 -5.78
N GLU A 94 -9.13 -8.14 -5.73
CA GLU A 94 -9.80 -8.65 -4.55
C GLU A 94 -9.06 -9.90 -4.02
N VAL A 95 -8.99 -10.04 -2.70
CA VAL A 95 -8.33 -11.19 -2.05
C VAL A 95 -9.38 -12.03 -1.35
N TYR A 96 -9.38 -13.32 -1.66
CA TYR A 96 -10.26 -14.32 -1.07
C TYR A 96 -9.45 -15.38 -0.32
N ARG A 97 -10.01 -15.95 0.74
CA ARG A 97 -9.46 -17.11 1.45
C ARG A 97 -10.23 -18.37 1.09
N SER A 98 -9.52 -19.43 0.75
CA SER A 98 -10.03 -20.80 0.61
C SER A 98 -9.13 -21.75 1.41
N GLY A 99 -9.59 -22.20 2.58
CA GLY A 99 -8.79 -23.00 3.51
C GLY A 99 -7.48 -22.31 3.93
N GLU A 100 -6.35 -22.92 3.58
CA GLU A 100 -4.99 -22.42 3.81
C GLU A 100 -4.42 -21.60 2.63
N LYS A 101 -5.26 -21.24 1.66
CA LYS A 101 -4.87 -20.50 0.46
C LYS A 101 -5.52 -19.12 0.41
N ALA A 102 -4.78 -18.16 -0.10
CA ALA A 102 -5.28 -16.85 -0.48
C ALA A 102 -5.27 -16.73 -2.01
N LEU A 103 -6.35 -16.23 -2.58
CA LEU A 103 -6.54 -16.01 -4.00
C LEU A 103 -6.63 -14.51 -4.24
N LYS A 104 -5.64 -13.93 -4.92
CA LYS A 104 -5.67 -12.55 -5.42
C LYS A 104 -6.28 -12.57 -6.81
N VAL A 105 -7.55 -12.17 -6.92
CA VAL A 105 -8.32 -12.08 -8.15
C VAL A 105 -8.15 -10.69 -8.74
N ILE A 106 -7.66 -10.59 -9.96
CA ILE A 106 -7.48 -9.31 -10.65
C ILE A 106 -8.83 -8.87 -11.23
N VAL A 107 -9.37 -7.77 -10.70
CA VAL A 107 -10.69 -7.22 -11.09
C VAL A 107 -10.57 -5.99 -11.99
N ALA A 108 -9.39 -5.38 -12.08
CA ALA A 108 -9.16 -4.27 -13.01
C ALA A 108 -9.11 -4.76 -14.47
N TYR A 109 -10.02 -4.26 -15.29
CA TYR A 109 -10.11 -4.57 -16.72
C TYR A 109 -9.05 -3.86 -17.58
N GLN A 110 -8.36 -2.86 -17.02
CA GLN A 110 -7.30 -2.09 -17.69
C GLN A 110 -6.03 -2.09 -16.84
N ASN A 111 -4.87 -2.05 -17.49
CA ASN A 111 -3.60 -1.88 -16.81
C ASN A 111 -3.57 -0.48 -16.18
N ILE A 112 -3.57 -0.43 -14.86
CA ILE A 112 -3.35 0.79 -14.09
C ILE A 112 -1.86 0.82 -13.79
N GLU A 113 -1.09 1.61 -14.53
CA GLU A 113 0.33 1.78 -14.24
C GLU A 113 0.54 2.29 -12.81
N PRO A 114 1.54 1.79 -12.06
CA PRO A 114 2.56 0.79 -12.42
C PRO A 114 2.11 -0.68 -12.19
N HIS A 115 0.87 -0.92 -11.77
CA HIS A 115 0.35 -2.26 -11.50
C HIS A 115 0.29 -3.13 -12.76
N ASN A 116 1.00 -4.26 -12.72
CA ASN A 116 1.00 -5.23 -13.82
C ASN A 116 0.98 -6.67 -13.28
N PRO A 117 -0.19 -7.33 -13.25
CA PRO A 117 -0.32 -8.66 -12.65
C PRO A 117 0.50 -9.75 -13.32
N GLN A 118 0.71 -9.67 -14.65
CA GLN A 118 1.53 -10.65 -15.37
C GLN A 118 3.01 -10.48 -15.04
N ARG A 119 3.47 -9.23 -14.87
CA ARG A 119 4.81 -8.93 -14.40
C ARG A 119 4.99 -9.35 -12.95
N GLU A 120 4.03 -9.05 -12.07
CA GLU A 120 4.01 -9.51 -10.68
C GLU A 120 4.19 -11.03 -10.61
N ALA A 121 3.41 -11.80 -11.37
CA ALA A 121 3.55 -13.25 -11.42
C ALA A 121 4.91 -13.73 -11.94
N LYS A 122 5.53 -13.03 -12.90
CA LYS A 122 6.88 -13.36 -13.39
C LYS A 122 7.95 -13.07 -12.35
N ILE A 123 7.87 -11.93 -11.67
CA ILE A 123 8.77 -11.55 -10.58
C ILE A 123 8.66 -12.56 -9.45
N LEU A 124 7.44 -12.82 -8.94
CA LEU A 124 7.20 -13.74 -7.83
C LEU A 124 7.77 -15.16 -8.06
N LYS A 125 7.81 -15.63 -9.31
CA LYS A 125 8.40 -16.94 -9.66
C LYS A 125 9.91 -17.01 -9.47
N THR A 126 10.62 -15.88 -9.42
CA THR A 126 12.07 -15.83 -9.17
C THR A 126 12.41 -15.72 -7.69
N LEU A 127 11.42 -15.37 -6.85
CA LEU A 127 11.64 -15.06 -5.44
C LEU A 127 11.68 -16.29 -4.55
N ARG A 128 12.28 -16.12 -3.38
CA ARG A 128 12.39 -17.14 -2.33
C ARG A 128 11.95 -16.54 -0.99
N SER A 129 11.74 -17.41 -0.01
CA SER A 129 11.50 -16.97 1.38
C SER A 129 12.64 -16.04 1.82
N PRO A 130 12.35 -14.91 2.49
CA PRO A 130 11.06 -14.51 3.08
C PRO A 130 10.17 -13.61 2.19
N CYS A 131 10.21 -13.74 0.86
CA CYS A 131 9.11 -13.25 0.01
C CYS A 131 7.96 -14.27 -0.02
N ILE A 132 6.71 -13.80 -0.12
CA ILE A 132 5.53 -14.67 -0.19
C ILE A 132 5.63 -15.59 -1.42
N PRO A 133 5.50 -16.92 -1.26
CA PRO A 133 5.63 -17.82 -2.39
C PRO A 133 4.35 -17.81 -3.23
N LEU A 134 4.51 -17.61 -4.54
CA LEU A 134 3.44 -17.82 -5.51
C LEU A 134 3.29 -19.31 -5.77
N LEU A 135 2.12 -19.87 -5.43
CA LEU A 135 1.86 -21.29 -5.57
C LEU A 135 1.44 -21.65 -6.99
N GLU A 136 0.51 -20.87 -7.56
CA GLU A 136 0.07 -21.04 -8.93
C GLU A 136 -0.60 -19.78 -9.47
N THR A 137 -0.87 -19.80 -10.78
CA THR A 137 -1.64 -18.77 -11.49
C THR A 137 -2.61 -19.43 -12.46
N PHE A 138 -3.83 -18.93 -12.56
CA PHE A 138 -4.81 -19.42 -13.53
C PHE A 138 -5.75 -18.29 -13.99
N ARG A 139 -6.63 -18.60 -14.94
CA ARG A 139 -7.79 -17.77 -15.27
C ARG A 139 -9.06 -18.46 -14.79
N ASP A 140 -9.92 -17.74 -14.10
CA ASP A 140 -11.16 -18.29 -13.58
C ASP A 140 -12.25 -18.38 -14.67
N GLN A 141 -13.50 -18.61 -14.24
CA GLN A 141 -14.63 -18.77 -15.17
C GLN A 141 -14.96 -17.48 -15.92
N GLU A 142 -14.68 -16.32 -15.31
CA GLU A 142 -14.89 -14.99 -15.88
C GLU A 142 -13.65 -14.47 -16.65
N GLN A 143 -12.66 -15.35 -16.88
CA GLN A 143 -11.38 -15.02 -17.49
C GLN A 143 -10.53 -14.03 -16.68
N GLN A 144 -10.84 -13.80 -15.40
CA GLN A 144 -10.02 -12.98 -14.52
C GLN A 144 -8.72 -13.70 -14.20
N PHE A 145 -7.61 -12.97 -14.15
CA PHE A 145 -6.32 -13.55 -13.79
C PHE A 145 -6.25 -13.71 -12.27
N VAL A 146 -5.83 -14.88 -11.80
CA VAL A 146 -5.80 -15.21 -10.37
C VAL A 146 -4.40 -15.67 -9.98
N LEU A 147 -3.87 -15.11 -8.90
CA LEU A 147 -2.63 -15.55 -8.25
C LEU A 147 -2.98 -16.23 -6.92
N VAL A 148 -2.39 -17.40 -6.67
CA VAL A 148 -2.64 -18.17 -5.44
C VAL A 148 -1.41 -18.18 -4.54
N PHE A 149 -1.64 -17.88 -3.26
CA PHE A 149 -0.62 -17.79 -2.21
C PHE A 149 -1.01 -18.65 -1.01
N PRO A 150 -0.07 -18.97 -0.10
CA PRO A 150 -0.45 -19.39 1.25
C PRO A 150 -1.24 -18.27 1.94
N PHE A 151 -2.28 -18.64 2.67
CA PHE A 151 -3.02 -17.67 3.49
C PHE A 151 -2.22 -17.32 4.75
N MET A 152 -1.98 -16.04 4.96
CA MET A 152 -1.35 -15.51 6.16
C MET A 152 -2.42 -14.80 7.01
N PRO A 153 -2.64 -15.23 8.27
CA PRO A 153 -3.73 -14.70 9.09
C PRO A 153 -3.48 -13.29 9.65
N TYR A 154 -2.24 -12.78 9.59
CA TYR A 154 -1.89 -11.47 10.12
C TYR A 154 -1.15 -10.62 9.08
N THR A 155 -1.31 -9.31 9.21
CA THR A 155 -0.47 -8.30 8.56
C THR A 155 0.19 -7.44 9.64
N LEU A 156 1.34 -6.83 9.36
CA LEU A 156 1.95 -5.89 10.30
C LEU A 156 1.01 -4.72 10.57
N ALA A 157 0.29 -4.22 9.56
CA ALA A 157 -0.74 -3.19 9.73
C ALA A 157 -1.77 -3.56 10.80
N HIS A 158 -2.30 -4.79 10.76
CA HIS A 158 -3.28 -5.28 11.73
C HIS A 158 -2.70 -5.41 13.13
N LEU A 159 -1.42 -5.78 13.25
CA LEU A 159 -0.76 -5.87 14.55
C LEU A 159 -0.52 -4.48 15.15
N LEU A 160 -0.05 -3.51 14.36
CA LEU A 160 0.18 -2.13 14.80
C LEU A 160 -1.12 -1.43 15.19
N ALA A 161 -2.23 -1.71 14.49
CA ALA A 161 -3.55 -1.20 14.85
C ALA A 161 -4.05 -1.69 16.22
N LYS A 162 -3.53 -2.80 16.74
CA LYS A 162 -3.86 -3.33 18.08
C LYS A 162 -3.04 -2.71 19.20
N GLY A 163 -1.95 -2.01 18.88
CA GLY A 163 -1.06 -1.39 19.86
C GLY A 163 0.42 -1.67 19.60
N PRO A 164 1.29 -1.20 20.51
CA PRO A 164 2.74 -1.33 20.37
C PRO A 164 3.18 -2.79 20.36
N LEU A 165 4.24 -3.06 19.59
CA LEU A 165 4.84 -4.38 19.49
C LEU A 165 6.00 -4.54 20.50
N PRO A 166 6.18 -5.74 21.08
CA PRO A 166 7.39 -6.03 21.85
C PRO A 166 8.64 -5.82 20.99
N PRO A 167 9.72 -5.23 21.52
CA PRO A 167 10.97 -5.02 20.78
C PRO A 167 11.53 -6.29 20.10
N VAL A 168 11.39 -7.44 20.74
CA VAL A 168 11.80 -8.74 20.19
C VAL A 168 11.02 -9.08 18.92
N SER A 169 9.71 -8.84 18.91
CA SER A 169 8.86 -9.03 17.74
C SER A 169 9.25 -8.08 16.61
N VAL A 170 9.51 -6.80 16.93
CA VAL A 170 9.99 -5.81 15.95
C VAL A 170 11.31 -6.27 15.33
N ARG A 171 12.31 -6.66 16.14
CA ARG A 171 13.59 -7.18 15.63
C ARG A 171 13.39 -8.38 14.70
N SER A 172 12.57 -9.36 15.11
CA SER A 172 12.34 -10.56 14.30
C SER A 172 11.67 -10.25 12.97
N ILE A 173 10.62 -9.43 12.97
CA ILE A 173 9.88 -9.05 11.76
C ILE A 173 10.79 -8.28 10.81
N PHE A 174 11.51 -7.26 11.30
CA PHE A 174 12.35 -6.43 10.45
C PHE A 174 13.60 -7.15 9.95
N ARG A 175 14.12 -8.15 10.68
CA ARG A 175 15.16 -9.04 10.17
C ARG A 175 14.68 -9.85 8.96
N ASP A 176 13.49 -10.45 9.04
CA ASP A 176 12.92 -11.20 7.92
C ASP A 176 12.70 -10.27 6.70
N ILE A 177 12.18 -9.06 6.91
CA ILE A 177 11.95 -8.11 5.81
C ILE A 177 13.24 -7.55 5.23
N LEU A 178 14.27 -7.29 6.05
CA LEU A 178 15.59 -6.91 5.57
C LEU A 178 16.22 -8.01 4.71
N GLN A 179 16.06 -9.28 5.09
CA GLN A 179 16.53 -10.40 4.30
C GLN A 179 15.79 -10.48 2.96
N ALA A 180 14.46 -10.32 2.94
CA ALA A 180 13.71 -10.24 1.68
C ALA A 180 14.20 -9.10 0.79
N LEU A 181 14.36 -7.89 1.35
CA LEU A 181 14.84 -6.72 0.61
C LEU A 181 16.26 -6.93 0.06
N LYS A 182 17.17 -7.50 0.86
CA LYS A 182 18.52 -7.86 0.43
C LYS A 182 18.49 -8.78 -0.79
N ASP A 183 17.66 -9.83 -0.75
CA ASP A 183 17.59 -10.83 -1.81
C ASP A 183 16.98 -10.29 -3.12
N ILE A 184 15.95 -9.45 -3.03
CA ILE A 184 15.35 -8.83 -4.23
C ILE A 184 16.25 -7.71 -4.79
N HIS A 185 16.89 -6.92 -3.93
CA HIS A 185 17.78 -5.84 -4.35
C HIS A 185 19.05 -6.36 -5.03
N ALA A 186 19.55 -7.53 -4.60
CA ALA A 186 20.66 -8.22 -5.27
C ALA A 186 20.33 -8.63 -6.72
N GLN A 187 19.05 -8.83 -7.03
CA GLN A 187 18.55 -9.10 -8.38
C GLN A 187 18.18 -7.82 -9.16
N GLY A 188 18.40 -6.64 -8.57
CA GLY A 188 18.01 -5.35 -9.14
C GLY A 188 16.50 -5.06 -9.08
N ILE A 189 15.73 -5.88 -8.36
CA ILE A 189 14.29 -5.69 -8.19
C ILE A 189 14.06 -4.57 -7.18
N ILE A 190 13.10 -3.70 -7.47
CA ILE A 190 12.65 -2.62 -6.57
C ILE A 190 11.19 -2.91 -6.22
N HIS A 191 10.85 -3.05 -4.94
CA HIS A 191 9.50 -3.39 -4.50
C HIS A 191 8.50 -2.24 -4.72
N ARG A 192 8.94 -0.99 -4.45
CA ARG A 192 8.23 0.29 -4.69
C ARG A 192 7.02 0.57 -3.81
N ASP A 193 6.53 -0.38 -3.04
CA ASP A 193 5.40 -0.16 -2.11
C ASP A 193 5.59 -0.82 -0.74
N ILE A 194 6.72 -0.56 -0.08
CA ILE A 194 6.99 -1.03 1.29
C ILE A 194 6.10 -0.28 2.28
N LYS A 195 5.22 -1.01 2.97
CA LYS A 195 4.27 -0.51 3.98
C LYS A 195 3.79 -1.66 4.89
N PRO A 196 3.20 -1.37 6.07
CA PRO A 196 2.75 -2.41 7.01
C PRO A 196 1.79 -3.45 6.42
N SER A 197 0.91 -3.09 5.47
CA SER A 197 -0.03 -4.04 4.87
C SER A 197 0.61 -4.99 3.87
N ALA A 198 1.80 -4.68 3.36
CA ALA A 198 2.58 -5.56 2.50
C ALA A 198 3.37 -6.63 3.29
N ILE A 199 3.41 -6.51 4.62
CA ILE A 199 4.13 -7.45 5.50
C ILE A 199 3.13 -8.44 6.09
N LEU A 200 3.16 -9.68 5.62
CA LEU A 200 2.29 -10.76 6.05
C LEU A 200 2.98 -11.62 7.12
N LEU A 201 2.22 -12.17 8.07
CA LEU A 201 2.78 -13.05 9.10
C LEU A 201 1.93 -14.30 9.29
N SER A 202 2.59 -15.44 9.49
CA SER A 202 1.94 -16.70 9.84
C SER A 202 1.47 -16.74 11.29
N SER A 203 2.11 -15.98 12.17
CA SER A 203 1.72 -15.78 13.57
C SER A 203 2.01 -14.33 14.00
N PRO A 204 1.46 -13.84 15.13
CA PRO A 204 1.76 -12.49 15.63
C PRO A 204 3.25 -12.23 15.91
N THR A 205 4.06 -13.28 16.06
CA THR A 205 5.51 -13.21 16.30
C THR A 205 6.34 -13.63 15.08
N GLY A 206 5.71 -13.87 13.92
CA GLY A 206 6.36 -14.28 12.68
C GLY A 206 6.31 -15.79 12.38
N PRO A 207 7.09 -16.28 11.39
CA PRO A 207 7.91 -15.50 10.46
C PRO A 207 7.10 -14.46 9.65
N ALA A 208 7.79 -13.39 9.24
CA ALA A 208 7.22 -12.35 8.38
C ALA A 208 7.60 -12.58 6.90
N TYR A 209 6.70 -12.19 6.00
CA TYR A 209 6.85 -12.34 4.56
C TYR A 209 6.55 -11.04 3.84
N LEU A 210 7.44 -10.65 2.91
CA LEU A 210 7.21 -9.55 2.00
C LEU A 210 6.23 -9.97 0.89
N SER A 211 5.19 -9.18 0.66
CA SER A 211 4.13 -9.43 -0.31
C SER A 211 3.78 -8.19 -1.14
N ASP A 212 2.90 -8.35 -2.12
CA ASP A 212 2.39 -7.31 -3.01
C ASP A 212 3.44 -6.70 -3.96
N PHE A 213 3.90 -7.53 -4.90
CA PHE A 213 4.85 -7.13 -5.95
C PHE A 213 4.13 -6.49 -7.15
N GLY A 214 2.88 -6.03 -6.98
CA GLY A 214 2.06 -5.48 -8.06
C GLY A 214 2.70 -4.27 -8.74
N THR A 215 3.41 -3.43 -7.99
CA THR A 215 4.08 -2.21 -8.47
C THR A 215 5.58 -2.41 -8.72
N ALA A 216 6.11 -3.61 -8.46
CA ALA A 216 7.54 -3.88 -8.47
C ALA A 216 8.16 -3.71 -9.87
N TRP A 217 9.43 -3.31 -9.88
CA TRP A 217 10.21 -3.15 -11.10
C TRP A 217 11.37 -4.11 -11.14
N HIS A 218 11.57 -4.69 -12.32
CA HIS A 218 12.60 -5.67 -12.58
C HIS A 218 13.38 -5.26 -13.83
N PRO A 219 14.73 -5.36 -13.84
CA PRO A 219 15.56 -4.91 -14.95
C PRO A 219 15.21 -5.58 -16.28
N GLU A 220 14.86 -6.86 -16.27
CA GLU A 220 14.45 -7.58 -17.49
C GLU A 220 12.94 -7.47 -17.80
N PHE A 221 12.05 -7.61 -16.80
CA PHE A 221 10.60 -7.68 -17.06
C PHE A 221 9.92 -6.31 -17.17
N SER A 222 10.59 -5.23 -16.73
CA SER A 222 10.03 -3.88 -16.74
C SER A 222 10.71 -2.93 -17.72
N ALA A 223 12.03 -3.06 -17.94
CA ALA A 223 12.81 -2.02 -18.64
C ALA A 223 12.34 -1.69 -20.06
N GLN A 224 11.69 -2.62 -20.76
CA GLN A 224 11.15 -2.36 -22.09
C GLN A 224 9.98 -1.35 -22.06
N ALA A 225 9.11 -1.43 -21.06
CA ALA A 225 7.97 -0.53 -20.90
C ALA A 225 8.29 0.68 -20.01
N GLU A 226 9.22 0.50 -19.09
CA GLU A 226 9.59 1.48 -18.07
C GLU A 226 11.12 1.51 -17.91
N PRO A 227 11.84 2.32 -18.72
CA PRO A 227 13.29 2.39 -18.74
C PRO A 227 13.90 2.75 -17.38
N VAL A 228 15.16 2.36 -17.17
CA VAL A 228 15.88 2.58 -15.89
C VAL A 228 15.91 4.06 -15.48
N ASP A 229 16.04 4.99 -16.43
CA ASP A 229 16.13 6.42 -16.15
C ASP A 229 14.83 7.19 -16.38
N ASP A 230 13.74 6.47 -16.64
CA ASP A 230 12.41 7.06 -16.89
C ASP A 230 11.31 6.26 -16.18
N LYS A 231 11.54 5.95 -14.90
CA LYS A 231 10.59 5.19 -14.09
C LYS A 231 9.34 6.02 -13.73
N ILE A 232 8.23 5.31 -13.54
CA ILE A 232 6.95 5.85 -13.07
C ILE A 232 7.13 6.39 -11.66
N LEU A 233 6.63 7.60 -11.42
CA LEU A 233 6.76 8.26 -10.13
C LEU A 233 5.62 7.89 -9.17
N ASP A 234 4.47 7.43 -9.68
CA ASP A 234 3.33 7.08 -8.84
C ASP A 234 3.46 5.72 -8.16
N ILE A 235 4.40 5.70 -7.21
CA ILE A 235 4.75 4.56 -6.37
C ILE A 235 4.79 4.98 -4.91
N GLY A 236 4.70 4.02 -4.01
CA GLY A 236 4.70 4.23 -2.56
C GLY A 236 3.38 4.79 -2.04
N THR A 237 2.91 4.22 -0.94
CA THR A 237 1.65 4.62 -0.31
C THR A 237 1.88 5.64 0.80
N GLY A 238 1.20 6.78 0.74
CA GLY A 238 1.12 7.76 1.84
C GLY A 238 2.48 8.09 2.47
N PRO A 239 2.67 7.91 3.78
CA PRO A 239 3.86 8.35 4.50
C PRO A 239 5.14 7.56 4.16
N TYR A 240 5.01 6.40 3.53
CA TYR A 240 6.15 5.54 3.17
C TYR A 240 6.81 5.93 1.84
N ARG A 241 6.27 6.92 1.12
CA ARG A 241 6.78 7.36 -0.18
C ARG A 241 8.09 8.12 -0.01
N ALA A 242 9.12 7.68 -0.74
CA ALA A 242 10.46 8.25 -0.66
C ALA A 242 10.53 9.67 -1.23
N VAL A 243 11.32 10.53 -0.58
CA VAL A 243 11.46 11.95 -0.94
C VAL A 243 11.95 12.17 -2.36
N GLU A 244 12.92 11.38 -2.84
CA GLU A 244 13.41 11.51 -4.21
C GLU A 244 12.31 11.30 -5.26
N VAL A 245 11.32 10.44 -4.97
CA VAL A 245 10.17 10.21 -5.84
C VAL A 245 9.21 11.41 -5.79
N LEU A 246 9.00 11.99 -4.61
CA LEU A 246 8.17 13.20 -4.43
C LEU A 246 8.73 14.41 -5.20
N PHE A 247 10.04 14.48 -5.37
CA PHE A 247 10.72 15.51 -6.17
C PHE A 247 10.96 15.11 -7.64
N GLY A 248 10.31 14.03 -8.09
CA GLY A 248 10.26 13.64 -9.49
C GLY A 248 11.54 13.04 -10.05
N ASN A 249 12.43 12.52 -9.20
CA ASN A 249 13.58 11.75 -9.67
C ASN A 249 13.09 10.43 -10.29
N LYS A 250 13.29 10.26 -11.60
CA LYS A 250 12.88 9.05 -12.33
C LYS A 250 13.96 7.97 -12.43
N SER A 251 15.20 8.29 -12.06
CA SER A 251 16.32 7.33 -11.99
C SER A 251 16.44 6.69 -10.61
N TYR A 252 15.35 6.64 -9.83
CA TYR A 252 15.38 6.06 -8.49
C TYR A 252 15.75 4.56 -8.52
N GLY A 253 16.36 4.11 -7.43
CA GLY A 253 16.85 2.73 -7.27
C GLY A 253 16.27 2.05 -6.02
N PRO A 254 16.84 0.91 -5.61
CA PRO A 254 16.39 0.12 -4.46
C PRO A 254 16.27 0.89 -3.12
N LYS A 255 16.94 2.03 -2.99
CA LYS A 255 16.91 2.85 -1.78
C LYS A 255 15.53 3.43 -1.45
N VAL A 256 14.60 3.50 -2.41
CA VAL A 256 13.21 3.90 -2.12
C VAL A 256 12.53 2.91 -1.17
N ASP A 257 12.84 1.61 -1.29
CA ASP A 257 12.32 0.58 -0.39
C ASP A 257 12.91 0.73 1.01
N MET A 258 14.19 1.11 1.10
CA MET A 258 14.88 1.34 2.36
C MET A 258 14.32 2.55 3.12
N TRP A 259 13.84 3.58 2.41
CA TRP A 259 13.09 4.68 3.02
C TRP A 259 11.77 4.18 3.62
N GLY A 260 10.98 3.46 2.83
CA GLY A 260 9.72 2.87 3.29
C GLY A 260 9.92 1.96 4.50
N LEU A 261 10.97 1.13 4.49
CA LEU A 261 11.38 0.30 5.63
C LEU A 261 11.69 1.14 6.88
N GLY A 262 12.45 2.23 6.73
CA GLY A 262 12.79 3.10 7.86
C GLY A 262 11.58 3.80 8.47
N VAL A 263 10.65 4.28 7.63
CA VAL A 263 9.38 4.86 8.09
C VAL A 263 8.52 3.80 8.79
N MET A 264 8.40 2.60 8.21
CA MET A 264 7.67 1.49 8.82
C MET A 264 8.29 1.04 10.15
N LEU A 265 9.62 1.03 10.27
CA LEU A 265 10.31 0.73 11.53
C LEU A 265 9.99 1.79 12.58
N SER A 266 10.05 3.06 12.20
CA SER A 266 9.76 4.18 13.09
C SER A 266 8.33 4.12 13.65
N GLU A 267 7.36 3.67 12.85
CA GLU A 267 5.99 3.44 13.29
C GLU A 267 5.91 2.27 14.28
N ALA A 268 6.59 1.16 13.97
CA ALA A 268 6.53 -0.06 14.78
C ALA A 268 7.17 0.05 16.17
N VAL A 269 8.09 1.01 16.35
CA VAL A 269 8.80 1.23 17.63
C VAL A 269 8.17 2.35 18.48
N ARG A 270 7.13 3.02 18.00
CA ARG A 270 6.42 4.08 18.73
C ARG A 270 5.26 3.51 19.56
N ASP A 271 4.94 4.21 20.63
CA ASP A 271 3.77 3.94 21.47
C ASP A 271 2.94 5.24 21.67
N PRO A 272 1.74 5.34 21.08
CA PRO A 272 1.12 4.37 20.17
C PRO A 272 1.84 4.31 18.80
N PRO A 273 1.69 3.21 18.03
CA PRO A 273 2.20 3.12 16.67
C PRO A 273 1.62 4.23 15.78
N ASP A 274 2.50 4.98 15.13
CA ASP A 274 2.14 6.08 14.23
C ASP A 274 3.33 6.40 13.30
N PRO A 275 3.12 6.56 11.98
CA PRO A 275 4.19 6.97 11.06
C PRO A 275 4.80 8.32 11.45
N ILE A 276 6.11 8.48 11.24
CA ILE A 276 6.81 9.75 11.52
C ILE A 276 6.44 10.90 10.57
N PHE A 277 5.77 10.58 9.46
CA PHE A 277 5.30 11.57 8.50
C PHE A 277 3.77 11.50 8.41
N GLU A 278 3.14 12.66 8.46
CA GLU A 278 1.70 12.81 8.31
C GLU A 278 1.33 12.85 6.83
N SER A 279 0.36 12.02 6.44
CA SER A 279 -0.25 12.02 5.11
C SER A 279 -1.77 12.09 5.29
N ARG A 280 -2.41 13.22 4.94
CA ARG A 280 -3.87 13.40 5.12
C ARG A 280 -4.64 12.52 4.09
N ALA A 281 -5.82 12.02 4.47
CA ALA A 281 -6.77 11.28 3.60
C ALA A 281 -7.72 12.27 2.84
N VAL A 282 -8.32 12.05 1.65
CA VAL A 282 -8.32 10.95 0.64
C VAL A 282 -8.82 11.41 -0.77
N HIS A 283 -9.15 12.68 -1.08
CA HIS A 283 -9.97 12.98 -2.28
C HIS A 283 -9.44 13.91 -3.39
N GLU A 284 -8.18 14.36 -3.37
CA GLU A 284 -7.70 15.26 -4.41
C GLU A 284 -6.27 14.90 -4.81
N ASP A 285 -5.98 15.09 -6.10
CA ASP A 285 -4.70 14.93 -6.79
C ASP A 285 -3.58 15.88 -6.26
N GLY A 286 -3.52 16.16 -4.95
CA GLY A 286 -2.70 17.18 -4.29
C GLY A 286 -2.04 16.80 -2.95
N ASN A 287 -1.92 15.51 -2.60
CA ASN A 287 -1.39 15.07 -1.29
C ASN A 287 0.14 15.06 -1.15
N GLN A 288 0.89 15.15 -2.26
CA GLN A 288 2.36 15.09 -2.20
C GLN A 288 2.97 16.26 -1.45
N LEU A 289 2.40 17.47 -1.57
CA LEU A 289 2.91 18.65 -0.89
C LEU A 289 2.72 18.58 0.63
N GLY A 290 1.60 18.03 1.10
CA GLY A 290 1.35 17.82 2.53
C GLY A 290 2.39 16.89 3.14
N LEU A 291 2.68 15.77 2.46
CA LEU A 291 3.72 14.85 2.86
C LEU A 291 5.11 15.49 2.83
N ILE A 292 5.46 16.21 1.76
CA ILE A 292 6.73 16.96 1.64
C ILE A 292 6.90 17.92 2.84
N LEU A 293 5.87 18.68 3.17
CA LEU A 293 5.91 19.61 4.32
C LEU A 293 6.04 18.87 5.65
N SER A 294 5.42 17.70 5.81
CA SER A 294 5.59 16.86 7.00
C SER A 294 7.03 16.36 7.13
N VAL A 295 7.64 15.92 6.02
CA VAL A 295 9.06 15.53 5.98
C VAL A 295 9.94 16.70 6.38
N PHE A 296 9.72 17.91 5.83
CA PHE A 296 10.54 19.07 6.16
C PHE A 296 10.39 19.53 7.61
N LYS A 297 9.19 19.48 8.18
CA LYS A 297 8.98 19.77 9.60
C LYS A 297 9.69 18.77 10.52
N THR A 298 9.95 17.56 10.02
CA THR A 298 10.56 16.48 10.80
C THR A 298 12.08 16.47 10.63
N LEU A 299 12.58 16.38 9.40
CA LEU A 299 14.01 16.25 9.08
C LEU A 299 14.70 17.60 8.82
N GLY A 300 13.95 18.70 8.76
CA GLY A 300 14.41 20.01 8.30
C GLY A 300 14.31 20.18 6.79
N THR A 301 14.29 21.43 6.32
CA THR A 301 14.32 21.74 4.87
C THR A 301 15.68 21.37 4.29
N PRO A 302 15.74 20.60 3.19
CA PRO A 302 17.00 20.18 2.61
C PRO A 302 17.77 21.37 2.02
N THR A 303 19.09 21.29 2.10
CA THR A 303 20.04 22.23 1.52
C THR A 303 20.89 21.54 0.44
N PRO A 304 21.55 22.31 -0.44
CA PRO A 304 22.57 21.82 -1.35
C PRO A 304 23.65 20.91 -0.73
N GLU A 305 23.90 21.03 0.56
CA GLU A 305 24.87 20.26 1.34
C GLU A 305 24.26 18.98 1.91
N THR A 306 23.03 19.04 2.43
CA THR A 306 22.35 17.87 3.02
C THR A 306 21.74 16.95 1.96
N TRP A 307 21.43 17.47 0.77
CA TRP A 307 20.91 16.69 -0.36
C TRP A 307 21.54 17.09 -1.71
N PRO A 308 22.84 16.83 -1.92
CA PRO A 308 23.55 17.26 -3.13
C PRO A 308 22.93 16.76 -4.44
N GLU A 309 22.38 15.55 -4.44
CA GLU A 309 21.80 14.89 -5.60
C GLU A 309 20.54 15.63 -6.12
N ALA A 310 19.81 16.30 -5.24
CA ALA A 310 18.59 17.03 -5.61
C ALA A 310 18.85 18.27 -6.47
N LYS A 311 20.11 18.71 -6.61
CA LYS A 311 20.51 19.75 -7.58
C LYS A 311 20.22 19.36 -9.03
N GLN A 312 20.18 18.06 -9.32
CA GLN A 312 19.96 17.53 -10.65
C GLN A 312 18.49 17.20 -10.90
N PHE A 313 17.62 17.35 -9.90
CA PHE A 313 16.20 17.09 -10.06
C PHE A 313 15.54 18.18 -10.89
N ARG A 314 14.48 17.83 -11.61
CA ARG A 314 13.72 18.78 -12.42
C ARG A 314 13.16 19.93 -11.56
N VAL A 315 12.77 19.62 -10.33
CA VAL A 315 12.30 20.60 -9.33
C VAL A 315 13.21 20.48 -8.12
N ALA A 316 14.12 21.45 -7.95
CA ALA A 316 15.03 21.47 -6.82
C ALA A 316 14.27 21.89 -5.54
N PRO A 317 14.45 21.19 -4.42
CA PRO A 317 13.75 21.49 -3.17
C PRO A 317 14.32 22.70 -2.41
N PHE A 318 15.29 23.44 -2.99
CA PHE A 318 16.07 24.46 -2.27
C PHE A 318 15.44 25.86 -2.28
N GLU A 319 14.54 26.14 -3.22
CA GLU A 319 13.94 27.47 -3.40
C GLU A 319 12.63 27.66 -2.62
N LEU A 320 12.43 26.87 -1.56
CA LEU A 320 11.25 26.95 -0.73
C LEU A 320 11.35 28.09 0.27
N TRP A 321 10.34 28.95 0.27
CA TRP A 321 10.28 30.16 1.12
C TRP A 321 10.18 29.85 2.62
N THR A 322 9.76 28.64 3.00
CA THR A 322 9.65 28.22 4.40
C THR A 322 10.77 27.25 4.75
N ILE A 323 11.65 27.68 5.65
CA ILE A 323 12.77 26.88 6.16
C ILE A 323 12.39 26.31 7.53
N PHE A 324 12.50 24.98 7.65
CA PHE A 324 12.33 24.26 8.91
C PHE A 324 13.71 23.80 9.41
N PRO A 325 14.07 24.06 10.68
CA PRO A 325 15.29 23.50 11.26
C PRO A 325 15.18 21.97 11.42
N PRO A 326 16.28 21.22 11.26
CA PRO A 326 16.27 19.79 11.52
C PRO A 326 16.01 19.52 13.01
N ARG A 327 15.17 18.54 13.31
CA ARG A 327 14.95 18.06 14.68
C ARG A 327 15.93 16.92 14.99
N PRO A 328 16.50 16.85 16.20
CA PRO A 328 17.31 15.71 16.61
C PRO A 328 16.44 14.44 16.73
N TRP A 329 17.03 13.27 16.48
CA TRP A 329 16.29 12.00 16.46
C TRP A 329 15.75 11.61 17.84
N GLU A 330 16.34 12.12 18.92
CA GLU A 330 15.86 12.00 20.30
C GLU A 330 14.49 12.68 20.48
N GLU A 331 14.24 13.77 19.76
CA GLU A 331 12.96 14.49 19.76
C GLU A 331 11.96 13.90 18.76
N ILE A 332 12.42 13.29 17.67
CA ILE A 332 11.56 12.64 16.67
C ILE A 332 11.06 11.29 17.21
N LEU A 333 11.93 10.51 17.83
CA LEU A 333 11.66 9.20 18.41
C LEU A 333 12.03 9.17 19.90
N PRO A 334 11.25 9.86 20.76
CA PRO A 334 11.46 9.83 22.20
C PRO A 334 11.15 8.43 22.75
N ASN A 335 11.86 8.03 23.80
CA ASN A 335 11.66 6.74 24.50
C ASN A 335 11.86 5.47 23.65
N VAL A 336 12.43 5.61 22.45
CA VAL A 336 12.86 4.48 21.60
C VAL A 336 14.30 4.09 21.93
N ASP A 337 14.59 2.78 21.86
CA ASP A 337 15.94 2.23 22.00
C ASP A 337 16.91 2.88 21.01
N HIS A 338 18.16 3.11 21.44
CA HIS A 338 19.19 3.74 20.63
C HIS A 338 19.48 2.95 19.35
N GLU A 339 19.44 1.62 19.40
CA GLU A 339 19.68 0.77 18.21
C GLU A 339 18.63 1.01 17.13
N PHE A 340 17.35 1.07 17.53
CA PHE A 340 16.26 1.35 16.59
C PHE A 340 16.32 2.79 16.08
N ARG A 341 16.61 3.76 16.94
CA ARG A 341 16.74 5.17 16.56
C ARG A 341 17.85 5.36 15.53
N ASP A 342 19.02 4.77 15.78
CA ASP A 342 20.16 4.81 14.85
C ASP A 342 19.82 4.19 13.51
N LEU A 343 19.20 3.01 13.52
CA LEU A 343 18.79 2.33 12.30
C LEU A 343 17.80 3.18 11.51
N VAL A 344 16.76 3.72 12.15
CA VAL A 344 15.81 4.63 11.48
C VAL A 344 16.53 5.85 10.91
N SER A 345 17.44 6.50 11.66
CA SER A 345 18.17 7.67 11.20
C SER A 345 19.06 7.41 9.97
N SER A 346 19.58 6.18 9.86
CA SER A 346 20.41 5.74 8.74
C SER A 346 19.59 5.41 7.48
N LEU A 347 18.31 5.08 7.65
CA LEU A 347 17.36 4.74 6.59
C LEU A 347 16.55 5.95 6.11
N VAL A 348 16.14 6.82 7.03
CA VAL A 348 15.26 7.97 6.75
C VAL A 348 16.10 9.24 6.64
N ARG A 349 16.75 9.40 5.49
CA ARG A 349 17.56 10.59 5.17
C ARG A 349 17.53 10.93 3.68
N TYR A 350 17.83 12.20 3.39
CA TYR A 350 17.73 12.76 2.03
C TYR A 350 18.78 12.19 1.06
N ASN A 351 20.05 12.21 1.47
CA ASN A 351 21.16 11.91 0.57
C ASN A 351 21.26 10.43 0.20
N SER A 352 22.11 10.15 -0.80
CA SER A 352 22.40 8.79 -1.24
C SER A 352 23.17 7.94 -0.21
N GLN A 353 23.54 8.46 0.96
CA GLN A 353 24.21 7.67 2.00
C GLN A 353 23.24 6.79 2.81
N ARG A 354 21.95 6.80 2.48
CA ARG A 354 20.96 5.86 3.01
C ARG A 354 21.48 4.41 2.91
N LEU A 355 21.41 3.66 4.00
CA LEU A 355 21.93 2.28 4.03
C LEU A 355 21.17 1.37 3.07
N THR A 356 21.88 0.42 2.46
CA THR A 356 21.27 -0.68 1.69
C THR A 356 20.89 -1.85 2.62
N ALA A 357 19.99 -2.72 2.18
CA ALA A 357 19.63 -3.92 2.93
C ALA A 357 20.85 -4.81 3.25
N GLU A 358 21.83 -4.89 2.35
CA GLU A 358 23.10 -5.60 2.55
C GLU A 358 23.92 -5.00 3.71
N GLN A 359 24.05 -3.67 3.75
CA GLN A 359 24.82 -2.95 4.77
C GLN A 359 24.20 -3.09 6.16
N VAL A 360 22.86 -3.03 6.24
CA VAL A 360 22.14 -3.24 7.50
C VAL A 360 22.30 -4.69 7.97
N SER A 361 22.08 -5.66 7.08
CA SER A 361 22.19 -7.09 7.41
C SER A 361 23.58 -7.45 7.92
N SER A 362 24.63 -6.92 7.28
CA SER A 362 26.02 -7.16 7.70
C SER A 362 26.32 -6.60 9.10
N SER A 363 25.75 -5.43 9.44
CA SER A 363 25.93 -4.81 10.76
C SER A 363 25.27 -5.62 11.88
N LEU A 364 24.09 -6.18 11.61
CA LEU A 364 23.36 -7.02 12.57
C LEU A 364 24.11 -8.33 12.87
N THR A 365 24.67 -8.99 11.85
CA THR A 365 25.44 -10.24 12.03
C THR A 365 26.71 -10.04 12.86
N LEU A 366 27.37 -8.88 12.73
CA LEU A 366 28.56 -8.56 13.54
C LEU A 366 28.22 -8.37 15.01
N GLN A 367 27.05 -7.78 15.32
CA GLN A 367 26.58 -7.60 16.70
C GLN A 367 26.23 -8.95 17.37
N GLU A 368 25.56 -9.86 16.65
CA GLU A 368 25.21 -11.19 17.18
C GLU A 368 26.44 -12.11 17.43
N SER A 369 27.61 -11.79 16.86
CA SER A 369 28.84 -12.56 17.09
C SER A 369 29.65 -12.12 18.33
N HIS A 370 29.20 -11.07 19.01
CA HIS A 370 29.87 -10.48 20.17
C HIS A 370 29.08 -10.57 21.48
N ASP A 371 27.86 -11.11 21.46
CA ASP A 371 27.06 -11.52 22.61
C ASP A 371 27.11 -13.06 22.79
#